data_AF-A0A1Q3L3M3-F1
#
_entry.id   AF-A0A1Q3L3M3-F1
#
_cell.length_a   1.000
_cell.length_b   1.000
_cell.length_c   1.000
_cell.angle_alpha   90.00
_cell.angle_beta   90.00
_cell.angle_gamma   90.00
#
_symmetry.space_group_name_H-M   'P 1'
#
loop_
_entity.id
_entity.type
_entity.pdbx_description
1 polymer ?
#
loop_
_entity_poly.entity_id
_entity_poly.type
_entity_poly.pdbx_seq_one_letter_code
_entity_poly.pdbx_strand_id
1 'polypeptide(L)'
;MAGNPEAHEAFMALVRAVVPSIGIRVYEAATLGAARGIGSAHCLIAHARKSLKAGVVDEAGLRGFAEDDDSGFDAAEQAVIRYAEKLSTAPSSMTDADSEALRAVGFTDRQILDITLAAGLRNHFSRSLLALAVPLDDDPQLDAELAAALMRRAGRL
;
A
#
# COMPACT_ATOMS: atom_id res chain seq x y z
N MET A 1 -7.97 -7.08 -14.80
CA MET A 1 -8.88 -7.81 -13.89
C MET A 1 -10.23 -8.08 -14.52
N ALA A 2 -10.91 -7.11 -15.16
CA ALA A 2 -12.24 -7.33 -15.75
C ALA A 2 -12.32 -8.50 -16.76
N GLY A 3 -11.21 -8.86 -17.43
CA GLY A 3 -11.13 -10.03 -18.30
C GLY A 3 -11.02 -11.39 -17.60
N ASN A 4 -10.99 -11.45 -16.26
CA ASN A 4 -11.03 -12.68 -15.46
C ASN A 4 -11.78 -12.39 -14.14
N PRO A 5 -13.12 -12.50 -14.14
CA PRO A 5 -13.94 -12.16 -12.98
C PRO A 5 -13.70 -13.10 -11.78
N GLU A 6 -13.41 -14.38 -12.01
CA GLU A 6 -13.15 -15.37 -10.95
C GLU A 6 -11.88 -15.03 -10.17
N ALA A 7 -10.80 -14.65 -10.86
CA ALA A 7 -9.57 -14.20 -10.21
C ALA A 7 -9.79 -12.89 -9.43
N HIS A 8 -10.61 -11.98 -9.95
CA HIS A 8 -10.97 -10.76 -9.24
C HIS A 8 -11.78 -11.05 -7.97
N GLU A 9 -12.75 -11.96 -8.04
CA GLU A 9 -13.53 -12.38 -6.89
C GLU A 9 -12.64 -13.00 -5.81
N ALA A 10 -11.72 -13.90 -6.18
CA ALA A 10 -10.78 -14.51 -5.24
C ALA A 10 -9.86 -13.48 -4.57
N PHE A 11 -9.33 -12.53 -5.35
CA PHE A 11 -8.57 -11.40 -4.80
C PHE A 11 -9.40 -10.60 -3.79
N MET A 12 -10.64 -10.25 -4.14
CA MET A 12 -11.52 -9.50 -3.26
C MET A 12 -11.97 -10.30 -2.03
N ALA A 13 -12.09 -11.61 -2.13
CA ALA A 13 -12.37 -12.50 -1.00
C ALA A 13 -11.23 -12.46 0.02
N LEU A 14 -9.97 -12.48 -0.45
CA LEU A 14 -8.81 -12.35 0.43
C LEU A 14 -8.74 -10.93 1.06
N VAL A 15 -9.03 -9.87 0.31
CA VAL A 15 -9.16 -8.51 0.88
C VAL A 15 -10.21 -8.49 2.01
N ARG A 16 -11.39 -9.08 1.78
CA ARG A 16 -12.46 -9.16 2.81
C ARG A 16 -12.08 -10.00 4.03
N ALA A 17 -11.14 -10.93 3.88
CA ALA A 17 -10.66 -11.76 4.98
C ALA A 17 -9.65 -11.04 5.89
N VAL A 18 -8.85 -10.11 5.35
CA VAL A 18 -7.78 -9.42 6.10
C VAL A 18 -8.24 -8.10 6.72
N VAL A 19 -9.03 -7.30 5.98
CA VAL A 19 -9.40 -5.93 6.39
C VAL A 19 -10.12 -5.87 7.75
N PRO A 20 -11.05 -6.79 8.10
CA PRO A 20 -11.72 -6.73 9.41
C PRO A 20 -10.78 -6.79 10.62
N SER A 21 -9.64 -7.49 10.50
CA SER A 21 -8.69 -7.64 11.62
C SER A 21 -7.79 -6.42 11.81
N ILE A 22 -7.40 -5.76 10.73
CA ILE A 22 -6.40 -4.67 10.74
C ILE A 22 -7.03 -3.28 10.59
N GLY A 23 -8.27 -3.21 10.09
CA GLY A 23 -8.96 -1.96 9.79
C GLY A 23 -8.47 -1.31 8.49
N ILE A 24 -9.28 -0.38 7.96
CA ILE A 24 -8.99 0.26 6.68
C ILE A 24 -7.70 1.09 6.69
N ARG A 25 -7.40 1.76 7.81
CA ARG A 25 -6.21 2.61 7.96
C ARG A 25 -4.92 1.81 7.72
N VAL A 26 -4.79 0.69 8.43
CA VAL A 26 -3.63 -0.21 8.33
C VAL A 26 -3.57 -0.89 6.96
N TYR A 27 -4.72 -1.28 6.40
CA TYR A 27 -4.78 -1.86 5.05
C TYR A 27 -4.27 -0.89 3.98
N GLU A 28 -4.68 0.38 4.05
CA GLU A 28 -4.21 1.41 3.11
C GLU A 28 -2.74 1.76 3.33
N ALA A 29 -2.26 1.82 4.58
CA ALA A 29 -0.83 1.99 4.90
C ALA A 29 0.04 0.85 4.32
N ALA A 30 -0.37 -0.41 4.51
CA ALA A 30 0.32 -1.57 3.95
C ALA A 30 0.31 -1.54 2.42
N THR A 31 -0.81 -1.12 1.85
CA THR A 31 -0.96 -1.01 0.41
C THR A 31 -0.08 0.09 -0.19
N LEU A 32 -0.04 1.28 0.42
CA LEU A 32 0.80 2.39 -0.02
C LEU A 32 2.28 2.03 0.08
N GLY A 33 2.73 1.48 1.21
CA GLY A 33 4.12 1.03 1.39
C GLY A 33 4.54 -0.04 0.39
N ALA A 34 3.69 -1.05 0.15
CA ALA A 34 3.98 -2.07 -0.85
C ALA A 34 3.97 -1.52 -2.28
N ALA A 35 3.02 -0.65 -2.63
CA ALA A 35 2.97 -0.03 -3.95
C ALA A 35 4.18 0.89 -4.20
N ARG A 36 4.65 1.59 -3.17
CA ARG A 36 5.87 2.40 -3.17
C ARG A 36 7.11 1.54 -3.44
N GLY A 37 7.28 0.45 -2.69
CA GLY A 37 8.40 -0.47 -2.88
C GLY A 37 8.43 -1.17 -4.24
N ILE A 38 7.28 -1.33 -4.90
CA ILE A 38 7.18 -1.94 -6.25
C ILE A 38 7.32 -0.90 -7.37
N GLY A 39 7.14 0.40 -7.06
CA GLY A 39 7.08 1.45 -8.08
C GLY A 39 5.79 1.44 -8.91
N SER A 40 4.65 1.11 -8.30
CA SER A 40 3.37 1.04 -9.02
C SER A 40 2.57 2.35 -8.92
N ALA A 41 2.71 3.23 -9.92
CA ALA A 41 2.00 4.51 -9.99
C ALA A 41 0.47 4.34 -9.92
N HIS A 42 -0.08 3.36 -10.64
CA HIS A 42 -1.52 3.05 -10.62
C HIS A 42 -2.01 2.73 -9.21
N CYS A 43 -1.23 1.97 -8.43
CA CYS A 43 -1.63 1.58 -7.10
C CYS A 43 -1.45 2.72 -6.10
N LEU A 44 -0.38 3.51 -6.24
CA LEU A 44 -0.17 4.71 -5.43
C LEU A 44 -1.32 5.71 -5.60
N ILE A 45 -1.71 6.04 -6.83
CA ILE A 45 -2.82 6.99 -7.08
C ILE A 45 -4.14 6.44 -6.56
N ALA A 46 -4.49 5.21 -6.93
CA ALA A 46 -5.77 4.62 -6.55
C ALA A 46 -5.94 4.51 -5.02
N HIS A 47 -4.86 4.24 -4.29
CA HIS A 47 -4.87 4.11 -2.84
C HIS A 47 -4.60 5.43 -2.11
N ALA A 48 -3.90 6.40 -2.69
CA ALA A 48 -3.86 7.77 -2.18
C ALA A 48 -5.28 8.35 -2.08
N ARG A 49 -6.09 8.21 -3.12
CA ARG A 49 -7.50 8.62 -3.10
C ARG A 49 -8.32 7.91 -2.02
N LYS A 50 -8.12 6.60 -1.85
CA LYS A 50 -8.83 5.82 -0.81
C LYS A 50 -8.41 6.25 0.59
N SER A 51 -7.12 6.50 0.79
CA SER A 51 -6.56 7.01 2.04
C SER A 51 -7.12 8.39 2.40
N LEU A 52 -7.21 9.32 1.45
CA LEU A 52 -7.87 10.62 1.64
C LEU A 52 -9.34 10.43 2.05
N LYS A 53 -10.08 9.64 1.28
CA LYS A 53 -11.51 9.40 1.53
C LYS A 53 -11.79 8.75 2.89
N ALA A 54 -10.90 7.86 3.33
CA ALA A 54 -11.01 7.18 4.62
C ALA A 54 -10.41 7.98 5.79
N GLY A 55 -9.86 9.18 5.54
CA GLY A 55 -9.24 10.02 6.55
C GLY A 55 -7.96 9.42 7.14
N VAL A 56 -7.29 8.52 6.41
CA VAL A 56 -6.02 7.89 6.84
C VAL A 56 -4.92 8.94 6.95
N VAL A 57 -4.82 9.78 5.91
CA VAL A 57 -3.84 10.86 5.77
C VAL A 57 -4.50 11.97 4.97
N ASP A 58 -4.03 13.20 5.13
CA ASP A 58 -4.47 14.34 4.32
C ASP A 58 -3.59 14.52 3.06
N GLU A 59 -3.89 15.53 2.25
CA GLU A 59 -3.11 15.79 1.03
C GLU A 59 -1.67 16.19 1.34
N ALA A 60 -1.43 16.92 2.44
CA ALA A 60 -0.09 17.34 2.83
C ALA A 60 0.77 16.13 3.21
N GLY A 61 0.22 15.19 3.96
CA GLY A 61 0.89 13.94 4.31
C GLY A 61 1.15 13.05 3.10
N LEU A 62 0.26 13.01 2.10
CA LEU A 62 0.53 12.29 0.84
C LEU A 62 1.59 12.97 -0.03
N ARG A 63 1.69 14.31 0.00
CA ARG A 63 2.81 15.02 -0.64
C ARG A 63 4.13 14.70 0.06
N GLY A 64 4.14 14.65 1.39
CA GLY A 64 5.29 14.17 2.17
C GLY A 64 5.68 12.74 1.80
N PHE A 65 4.71 11.83 1.76
CA PHE A 65 4.92 10.44 1.38
C PHE A 65 5.55 10.28 -0.01
N ALA A 66 5.16 11.12 -0.97
CA ALA A 66 5.74 11.13 -2.32
C ALA A 66 7.22 11.56 -2.34
N GLU A 67 7.69 12.23 -1.29
CA GLU A 67 9.08 12.65 -1.07
C GLU A 67 9.76 11.86 0.07
N ASP A 68 9.26 10.65 0.37
CA ASP A 68 9.80 9.74 1.39
C ASP A 68 9.68 10.26 2.84
N ASP A 69 8.76 11.18 3.10
CA ASP A 69 8.37 11.64 4.43
C ASP A 69 7.01 11.05 4.85
N ASP A 70 7.07 10.01 5.68
CA ASP A 70 5.87 9.31 6.20
C ASP A 70 5.28 9.99 7.46
N SER A 71 5.75 11.18 7.86
CA SER A 71 5.32 11.85 9.11
C SER A 71 3.85 12.28 9.13
N GLY A 72 3.19 12.33 7.97
CA GLY A 72 1.75 12.55 7.86
C GLY A 72 0.89 11.37 8.31
N PHE A 73 1.48 10.19 8.52
CA PHE A 73 0.83 8.99 9.06
C PHE A 73 1.11 8.85 10.56
N ASP A 74 0.27 8.11 11.29
CA ASP A 74 0.56 7.80 12.69
C ASP A 74 1.73 6.80 12.85
N ALA A 75 2.24 6.65 14.07
CA ALA A 75 3.42 5.81 14.32
C ALA A 75 3.22 4.32 13.94
N ALA A 76 1.99 3.80 14.07
CA ALA A 76 1.68 2.41 13.72
C ALA A 76 1.59 2.24 12.20
N GLU A 77 0.96 3.19 11.50
CA GLU A 77 0.87 3.25 10.05
C GLU A 77 2.25 3.39 9.41
N GLN A 78 3.13 4.24 9.96
CA GLN A 78 4.50 4.37 9.51
C GLN A 78 5.28 3.05 9.64
N ALA A 79 5.09 2.30 10.74
CA ALA A 79 5.72 0.99 10.91
C ALA A 79 5.22 -0.02 9.86
N VAL A 80 3.92 0.02 9.55
CA VAL A 80 3.29 -0.80 8.51
C VAL A 80 3.80 -0.45 7.12
N ILE A 81 3.92 0.84 6.79
CA ILE A 81 4.46 1.33 5.52
C ILE A 81 5.88 0.79 5.31
N ARG A 82 6.77 0.96 6.31
CA ARG A 82 8.15 0.46 6.26
C ARG A 82 8.22 -1.06 6.11
N TYR A 83 7.42 -1.80 6.88
CA TYR A 83 7.33 -3.25 6.79
C TYR A 83 6.90 -3.70 5.40
N ALA A 84 5.83 -3.11 4.86
CA ALA A 84 5.27 -3.47 3.56
C ALA A 84 6.20 -3.10 2.39
N GLU A 85 6.91 -1.98 2.49
CA GLU A 85 7.93 -1.60 1.51
C GLU A 85 9.11 -2.58 1.51
N LYS A 86 9.64 -2.95 2.69
CA LYS A 86 10.71 -3.94 2.80
C LYS A 86 10.29 -5.30 2.25
N LEU A 87 9.08 -5.76 2.59
CA LEU A 87 8.51 -7.00 2.04
C LEU A 87 8.47 -6.98 0.50
N SER A 88 8.22 -5.81 -0.06
CA SER A 88 8.02 -5.67 -1.50
C SER A 88 9.33 -5.52 -2.30
N THR A 89 10.40 -5.10 -1.64
CA THR A 89 11.72 -4.82 -2.23
C THR A 89 12.77 -5.89 -1.91
N ALA A 90 12.83 -6.36 -0.66
CA ALA A 90 13.85 -7.27 -0.16
C ALA A 90 13.29 -8.31 0.83
N PRO A 91 12.27 -9.11 0.46
CA PRO A 91 11.64 -10.06 1.37
C PRO A 91 12.62 -11.12 1.90
N SER A 92 13.64 -11.50 1.13
CA SER A 92 14.68 -12.46 1.55
C SER A 92 15.59 -11.92 2.66
N SER A 93 15.56 -10.62 2.94
CA SER A 93 16.33 -9.97 4.02
C SER A 93 15.51 -9.75 5.29
N MET A 94 14.23 -10.13 5.29
CA MET A 94 13.37 -9.95 6.45
C MET A 94 13.72 -10.94 7.56
N THR A 95 13.57 -10.48 8.80
CA THR A 95 13.84 -11.25 10.01
C THR A 95 12.74 -11.04 11.05
N ASP A 96 12.82 -11.76 12.18
CA ASP A 96 11.87 -11.61 13.29
C ASP A 96 11.78 -10.17 13.82
N ALA A 97 12.86 -9.39 13.68
CA ALA A 97 12.91 -7.97 14.07
C ALA A 97 11.86 -7.12 13.31
N ASP A 98 11.54 -7.46 12.07
CA ASP A 98 10.54 -6.73 11.28
C ASP A 98 9.12 -6.94 11.86
N SER A 99 8.81 -8.17 12.31
CA SER A 99 7.56 -8.47 12.99
C SER A 99 7.54 -7.94 14.42
N GLU A 100 8.68 -7.94 15.13
CA GLU A 100 8.79 -7.33 16.46
C GLU A 100 8.54 -5.82 16.43
N ALA A 101 8.99 -5.11 15.40
CA ALA A 101 8.69 -3.69 15.22
C ALA A 101 7.18 -3.43 15.11
N LEU A 102 6.42 -4.32 14.45
CA LEU A 102 4.96 -4.24 14.40
C LEU A 102 4.31 -4.58 15.75
N ARG A 103 4.84 -5.57 16.49
CA ARG A 103 4.38 -5.87 17.86
C ARG A 103 4.60 -4.68 18.80
N ALA A 104 5.73 -3.99 18.69
CA ALA A 104 6.08 -2.85 19.52
C ALA A 104 5.10 -1.67 19.38
N VAL A 105 4.41 -1.56 18.24
CA VAL A 105 3.35 -0.56 18.00
C VAL A 105 1.94 -1.12 18.23
N GLY A 106 1.82 -2.32 18.82
CA GLY A 106 0.56 -2.87 19.32
C GLY A 106 -0.15 -3.87 18.42
N PHE A 107 0.44 -4.31 17.30
CA PHE A 107 -0.17 -5.34 16.46
C PHE A 107 -0.01 -6.73 17.07
N THR A 108 -1.11 -7.50 17.07
CA THR A 108 -1.10 -8.93 17.39
C THR A 108 -0.49 -9.76 16.27
N ASP A 109 -0.06 -10.99 16.54
CA ASP A 109 0.46 -11.90 15.51
C ASP A 109 -0.54 -12.15 14.37
N ARG A 110 -1.84 -12.19 14.71
CA ARG A 110 -2.91 -12.31 13.71
C ARG A 110 -2.95 -11.08 12.79
N GLN A 111 -2.85 -9.88 13.35
CA GLN A 111 -2.83 -8.65 12.57
C GLN A 111 -1.55 -8.52 11.74
N ILE A 112 -0.41 -8.97 12.25
CA ILE A 112 0.86 -8.99 11.52
C ILE A 112 0.73 -9.89 10.28
N LEU A 113 0.16 -11.08 10.43
CA LEU A 113 -0.15 -11.95 9.29
C LEU A 113 -1.06 -11.24 8.27
N ASP A 114 -2.12 -10.58 8.73
CA ASP A 114 -3.05 -9.88 7.84
C ASP A 114 -2.41 -8.65 7.17
N ILE A 115 -1.46 -7.96 7.81
CA ILE A 115 -0.61 -6.90 7.23
C ILE A 115 0.30 -7.49 6.14
N THR A 116 0.96 -8.62 6.42
CA THR A 116 1.79 -9.34 5.43
C THR A 116 0.95 -9.76 4.22
N LEU A 117 -0.26 -10.26 4.43
CA LEU A 117 -1.19 -10.64 3.37
C LEU A 117 -1.68 -9.40 2.58
N ALA A 118 -1.95 -8.27 3.23
CA ALA A 118 -2.30 -7.02 2.56
C ALA A 118 -1.15 -6.52 1.66
N ALA A 119 0.09 -6.55 2.15
CA ALA A 119 1.25 -6.25 1.34
C ALA A 119 1.43 -7.26 0.19
N GLY A 120 1.20 -8.56 0.44
CA GLY A 120 1.23 -9.62 -0.57
C GLY A 120 0.18 -9.46 -1.68
N LEU A 121 -1.06 -9.14 -1.31
CA LEU A 121 -2.15 -8.76 -2.22
C LEU A 121 -1.69 -7.63 -3.14
N ARG A 122 -1.04 -6.62 -2.57
CA ARG A 122 -0.52 -5.49 -3.34
C ARG A 122 0.64 -5.91 -4.26
N ASN A 123 1.52 -6.79 -3.79
CA ASN A 123 2.61 -7.38 -4.58
C ASN A 123 2.09 -8.10 -5.82
N HIS A 124 1.04 -8.91 -5.67
CA HIS A 124 0.40 -9.61 -6.78
C HIS A 124 -0.21 -8.65 -7.80
N PHE A 125 -1.05 -7.72 -7.33
CA PHE A 125 -1.85 -6.91 -8.25
C PHE A 125 -1.01 -5.78 -8.87
N SER A 126 -0.07 -5.16 -8.14
CA SER A 126 0.84 -4.15 -8.70
C SER A 126 1.69 -4.72 -9.83
N ARG A 127 2.30 -5.89 -9.63
CA ARG A 127 3.11 -6.54 -10.67
C ARG A 127 2.28 -6.97 -11.86
N SER A 128 1.04 -7.42 -11.64
CA SER A 128 0.12 -7.73 -12.73
C SER A 128 -0.18 -6.51 -13.60
N LEU A 129 -0.44 -5.34 -12.99
CA LEU A 129 -0.68 -4.10 -13.74
C LEU A 129 0.55 -3.66 -14.55
N LEU A 130 1.73 -3.69 -13.91
CA LEU A 130 2.99 -3.33 -14.55
C LEU A 130 3.33 -4.27 -15.72
N ALA A 131 3.21 -5.59 -15.51
CA ALA A 131 3.48 -6.59 -16.55
C ALA A 131 2.53 -6.49 -17.74
N LEU A 132 1.28 -6.08 -17.52
CA LEU A 132 0.28 -5.87 -18.57
C LEU A 132 0.35 -4.48 -19.19
N ALA A 133 1.29 -3.62 -18.75
CA ALA A 133 1.43 -2.23 -19.19
C ALA A 133 0.08 -1.48 -19.17
N VAL A 134 -0.71 -1.69 -18.10
CA VAL A 134 -2.03 -1.06 -17.98
C VAL A 134 -1.85 0.46 -18.00
N PRO A 135 -2.50 1.18 -18.92
CA PRO A 135 -2.39 2.63 -18.98
C PRO A 135 -2.93 3.24 -17.69
N LEU A 136 -2.29 4.31 -17.25
CA LEU A 136 -2.73 5.11 -16.14
C LEU A 136 -3.50 6.29 -16.69
N ASP A 137 -4.82 6.28 -16.50
CA ASP A 137 -5.66 7.41 -16.84
C ASP A 137 -5.56 8.50 -15.76
N ASP A 138 -5.84 9.75 -16.15
CA ASP A 138 -5.99 10.84 -15.20
C ASP A 138 -7.10 10.52 -14.19
N ASP A 139 -6.82 10.66 -12.89
CA ASP A 139 -7.82 10.52 -11.83
C ASP A 139 -8.35 11.91 -11.43
N PRO A 140 -9.54 12.34 -11.89
CA PRO A 140 -10.06 13.67 -11.61
C PRO A 140 -10.43 13.88 -10.12
N GLN A 141 -10.37 12.83 -9.30
CA GLN A 141 -10.65 12.89 -7.87
C GLN A 141 -9.38 13.07 -7.02
N LEU A 142 -8.21 13.20 -7.65
CA LEU A 142 -6.95 13.51 -7.00
C LEU A 142 -6.38 14.80 -7.59
N ASP A 143 -5.83 15.67 -6.75
CA ASP A 143 -5.13 16.86 -7.22
C ASP A 143 -4.03 16.48 -8.22
N ALA A 144 -3.94 17.23 -9.32
CA ALA A 144 -3.05 16.88 -10.44
C ALA A 144 -1.56 16.94 -10.06
N GLU A 145 -1.18 17.88 -9.18
CA GLU A 145 0.20 17.96 -8.71
C GLU A 145 0.54 16.81 -7.77
N LEU A 146 -0.40 16.44 -6.90
CA LEU A 146 -0.24 15.27 -6.03
C LEU A 146 -0.14 13.98 -6.85
N ALA A 147 -0.99 13.79 -7.86
CA ALA A 147 -0.91 12.65 -8.78
C ALA A 147 0.47 12.60 -9.47
N ALA A 148 0.95 13.73 -9.98
CA ALA A 148 2.26 13.83 -10.60
C ALA A 148 3.41 13.54 -9.61
N ALA A 149 3.30 13.95 -8.34
CA ALA A 149 4.28 13.63 -7.31
C ALA A 149 4.34 12.12 -7.02
N LEU A 150 3.18 11.46 -6.90
CA LEU A 150 3.11 10.00 -6.70
C LEU A 150 3.63 9.23 -7.92
N MET A 151 3.38 9.72 -9.15
CA MET A 151 3.97 9.15 -10.36
C MET A 151 5.49 9.26 -10.37
N ARG A 152 6.04 10.42 -9.99
CA ARG A 152 7.49 10.59 -9.83
C ARG A 152 8.03 9.63 -8.78
N ARG A 153 7.34 9.48 -7.63
CA ARG A 153 7.76 8.56 -6.57
C ARG A 153 7.82 7.11 -7.03
N ALA A 154 6.86 6.68 -7.84
CA ALA A 154 6.83 5.34 -8.41
C ALA A 154 8.06 5.04 -9.28
N GLY A 155 8.63 6.06 -9.93
CA GLY A 155 9.80 5.92 -10.80
C GLY A 155 11.17 5.96 -10.10
N ARG A 156 11.23 6.16 -8.77
CA ARG A 156 12.49 6.32 -8.00
C ARG A 156 13.13 5.00 -7.51
N LEU A 157 12.81 3.86 -8.12
CA LEU A 157 13.33 2.54 -7.69
C LEU A 157 14.84 2.41 -7.85
#